data_AF-A0A382L396-F1
#
_entry.id   AF-A0A382L396-F1
#
_cell.length_a   1.000
_cell.length_b   1.000
_cell.length_c   1.000
_cell.angle_alpha   90.00
_cell.angle_beta   90.00
_cell.angle_gamma   90.00
#
_symmetry.space_group_name_H-M   'P 1'
#
loop_
_entity.id
_entity.type
_entity.pdbx_description
1 polymer ?
#
loop_
_entity_poly.entity_id
_entity_poly.type
_entity_poly.pdbx_seq_one_letter_code
_entity_poly.pdbx_strand_id
1 'polypeptide(L)'
;MKIFFNQNDLHDSILRSYLSEWIKPLFPCSRHALYGLQPEELELSETEVDADAIILPLTWNYYFEHGKIKEVLALIKEYGQMNKPVYTWAGGDYRYKVPKGNFILFRHCGYQSL
;
A
#
# COMPACT_ATOMS: atom_id res chain seq x y z
N MET A 1 -12.48 -2.58 -8.21
CA MET A 1 -11.70 -1.33 -7.96
C MET A 1 -10.33 -1.52 -8.58
N LYS A 2 -9.88 -0.57 -9.40
CA LYS A 2 -8.56 -0.59 -10.02
C LYS A 2 -7.56 0.19 -9.18
N ILE A 3 -6.45 -0.44 -8.81
CA ILE A 3 -5.38 0.20 -8.05
C ILE A 3 -4.09 0.24 -8.85
N PHE A 4 -3.26 1.25 -8.62
CA PHE A 4 -1.94 1.35 -9.23
C PHE A 4 -0.83 1.45 -8.19
N PHE A 5 0.28 0.80 -8.47
CA PHE A 5 1.58 1.00 -7.84
C PHE A 5 2.67 0.67 -8.84
N ASN A 6 3.86 1.26 -8.69
CA ASN A 6 4.99 0.92 -9.56
C ASN A 6 5.53 -0.47 -9.19
N GLN A 7 5.39 -1.44 -10.08
CA GLN A 7 5.82 -2.82 -9.81
C GLN A 7 7.33 -2.95 -9.58
N ASN A 8 8.13 -2.01 -10.08
CA ASN A 8 9.58 -1.97 -9.82
C ASN A 8 9.92 -1.69 -8.34
N ASP A 9 8.96 -1.19 -7.56
CA ASP A 9 9.12 -1.02 -6.11
C ASP A 9 9.11 -2.37 -5.37
N LEU A 10 8.67 -3.44 -6.03
CA LEU A 10 8.65 -4.80 -5.49
C LEU A 10 9.79 -5.64 -6.08
N HIS A 11 10.44 -6.43 -5.22
CA HIS A 11 11.46 -7.39 -5.60
C HIS A 11 11.28 -8.69 -4.79
N ASP A 12 11.78 -9.81 -5.30
CA ASP A 12 11.44 -11.15 -4.81
C ASP A 12 11.82 -11.43 -3.34
N SER A 13 12.74 -10.66 -2.76
CA SER A 13 13.15 -10.82 -1.36
C SER A 13 12.31 -10.05 -0.34
N ILE A 14 11.27 -9.32 -0.77
CA ILE A 14 10.39 -8.60 0.16
C ILE A 14 9.53 -9.59 0.95
N LEU A 15 9.62 -9.52 2.28
CA LEU A 15 8.75 -10.29 3.16
C LEU A 15 7.28 -9.90 2.94
N ARG A 16 6.40 -10.89 2.81
CA ARG A 16 4.96 -10.67 2.61
C ARG A 16 4.30 -9.83 3.71
N SER A 17 4.86 -9.82 4.92
CA SER A 17 4.42 -8.96 6.03
C SER A 17 4.60 -7.47 5.76
N TYR A 18 5.52 -7.09 4.86
CA TYR A 18 5.71 -5.71 4.44
C TYR A 18 4.78 -5.29 3.31
N LEU A 19 4.12 -6.20 2.61
CA LEU A 19 3.17 -5.82 1.57
C LEU A 19 1.94 -5.15 2.20
N SER A 20 1.48 -4.08 1.57
CA SER A 20 0.17 -3.49 1.86
C SER A 20 -0.95 -4.49 1.62
N GLU A 21 -2.04 -4.44 2.39
CA GLU A 21 -3.05 -5.51 2.38
C GLU A 21 -3.70 -5.73 1.01
N TRP A 22 -3.93 -4.66 0.23
CA TRP A 22 -4.51 -4.77 -1.12
C TRP A 22 -3.51 -5.23 -2.18
N ILE A 23 -2.21 -5.28 -1.87
CA ILE A 23 -1.19 -5.80 -2.79
C ILE A 23 -1.09 -7.32 -2.67
N LYS A 24 -1.34 -7.87 -1.47
CA LYS A 24 -1.20 -9.30 -1.21
C LYS A 24 -2.09 -10.21 -2.09
N PRO A 25 -3.35 -9.84 -2.44
CA PRO A 25 -4.17 -10.60 -3.39
C PRO A 25 -3.66 -10.52 -4.83
N LEU A 26 -2.84 -9.52 -5.19
CA LEU A 26 -2.42 -9.25 -6.56
C LEU A 26 -0.99 -9.73 -6.86
N PHE A 27 -0.09 -9.67 -5.87
CA PHE A 27 1.35 -9.91 -6.04
C PHE A 27 1.88 -11.12 -5.21
N PRO A 28 2.85 -11.90 -5.72
CA PRO A 28 3.44 -11.83 -7.08
C PRO A 28 2.55 -12.45 -8.16
N CYS A 29 1.56 -13.25 -7.77
CA CYS A 29 0.55 -13.80 -8.66
C CYS A 29 -0.82 -13.56 -8.00
N SER A 30 -1.87 -13.55 -8.83
CA SER A 30 -3.27 -13.44 -8.38
C SER A 30 -3.61 -14.51 -7.34
N ARG A 31 -4.18 -14.07 -6.22
CA ARG A 31 -4.56 -14.85 -5.03
C ARG A 31 -5.91 -14.42 -4.45
N HIS A 32 -6.76 -13.75 -5.24
CA HIS A 32 -8.07 -13.22 -4.84
C HIS A 32 -8.89 -14.18 -3.97
N ALA A 33 -9.01 -15.44 -4.39
CA ALA A 33 -9.76 -16.46 -3.67
C ALA A 33 -9.27 -16.69 -2.22
N LEU A 34 -7.96 -16.57 -1.96
CA LEU A 34 -7.42 -16.70 -0.59
C LEU A 34 -7.83 -15.53 0.32
N TYR A 35 -8.23 -14.41 -0.27
CA TYR A 35 -8.67 -13.21 0.43
C TYR A 35 -10.19 -13.02 0.37
N GLY A 36 -10.93 -14.01 -0.16
CA GLY A 36 -12.38 -13.95 -0.29
C GLY A 36 -12.86 -12.92 -1.32
N LEU A 37 -12.02 -12.57 -2.29
CA LEU A 37 -12.33 -11.61 -3.36
C LEU A 37 -12.62 -12.34 -4.68
N GLN A 38 -13.51 -11.77 -5.47
CA GLN A 38 -13.60 -12.01 -6.92
C GLN A 38 -12.55 -11.16 -7.65
N PRO A 39 -12.06 -11.61 -8.83
CA PRO A 39 -11.06 -10.86 -9.60
C PRO A 39 -11.47 -9.42 -9.93
N GLU A 40 -12.76 -9.15 -10.15
CA GLU A 40 -13.28 -7.84 -10.56
C GLU A 40 -13.39 -6.85 -9.39
N GLU A 41 -13.35 -7.35 -8.15
CA GLU A 41 -13.45 -6.51 -6.95
C GLU A 41 -12.16 -5.71 -6.72
N LEU A 42 -11.00 -6.24 -7.14
CA LEU A 42 -9.70 -5.61 -6.98
C LEU A 42 -8.79 -5.95 -8.16
N GLU A 43 -8.40 -4.96 -8.94
CA GLU A 43 -7.61 -5.14 -10.16
C GLU A 43 -6.37 -4.25 -10.14
N LEU A 44 -5.28 -4.72 -10.76
CA LEU A 44 -4.12 -3.88 -10.99
C LEU A 44 -4.32 -3.08 -12.28
N SER A 45 -4.26 -1.76 -12.20
CA SER A 45 -4.25 -0.91 -13.39
C SER A 45 -2.85 -0.88 -14.01
N GLU A 46 -2.79 -0.84 -15.34
CA GLU A 46 -1.54 -0.72 -16.09
C GLU A 46 -0.91 0.68 -15.96
N THR A 47 -1.74 1.70 -15.71
CA THR A 47 -1.30 3.09 -15.62
C THR A 47 -1.94 3.78 -14.43
N GLU A 48 -1.26 4.77 -13.88
CA GLU A 48 -1.80 5.65 -12.85
C GLU A 48 -3.07 6.39 -13.31
N VAL A 49 -3.27 6.59 -14.62
CA VAL A 49 -4.39 7.35 -15.20
C VAL A 49 -5.69 6.56 -15.18
N ASP A 50 -5.65 5.24 -15.37
CA ASP A 50 -6.83 4.35 -15.36
C ASP A 50 -7.19 3.83 -13.96
N ALA A 51 -6.33 4.04 -12.96
CA ALA A 51 -6.58 3.58 -11.60
C ALA A 51 -7.65 4.41 -10.85
N ASP A 52 -8.45 3.78 -10.00
CA ASP A 52 -9.33 4.48 -9.06
C ASP A 52 -8.51 5.08 -7.89
N ALA A 53 -7.40 4.44 -7.54
CA ALA A 53 -6.55 4.84 -6.43
C ALA A 53 -5.08 4.44 -6.63
N ILE A 54 -4.18 5.17 -5.96
CA ILE A 54 -2.77 4.84 -5.89
C ILE A 54 -2.47 4.17 -4.56
N ILE A 55 -1.63 3.14 -4.56
CA ILE A 55 -1.27 2.36 -3.38
C ILE A 55 0.23 2.45 -3.16
N LEU A 56 0.66 2.69 -1.92
CA LEU A 56 2.03 2.37 -1.55
C LEU A 56 2.17 0.85 -1.45
N PRO A 57 3.07 0.22 -2.22
CA PRO A 57 3.11 -1.23 -2.30
C PRO A 57 3.54 -1.89 -0.99
N LEU A 58 4.27 -1.15 -0.15
CA LEU A 58 4.79 -1.60 1.13
C LEU A 58 4.19 -0.80 2.29
N THR A 59 4.20 -1.41 3.47
CA THR A 59 3.78 -0.77 4.71
C THR A 59 4.82 0.24 5.17
N TRP A 60 4.38 1.21 5.99
CA TRP A 60 5.28 2.14 6.67
C TRP A 60 6.38 1.42 7.47
N ASN A 61 6.11 0.23 7.99
CA ASN A 61 7.10 -0.59 8.70
C ASN A 61 8.35 -0.82 7.86
N TYR A 62 8.17 -1.20 6.60
CA TYR A 62 9.28 -1.39 5.66
C TYR A 62 10.05 -0.09 5.47
N TYR A 63 9.35 1.00 5.14
CA TYR A 63 9.99 2.26 4.82
C TYR A 63 10.75 2.85 6.02
N PHE A 64 10.28 2.63 7.25
CA PHE A 64 11.01 3.01 8.46
C PHE A 64 12.27 2.17 8.66
N GLU A 65 12.13 0.85 8.62
CA GLU A 65 13.24 -0.08 8.88
C GLU A 65 14.37 0.03 7.86
N HIS A 66 14.05 0.43 6.63
CA HIS A 66 15.01 0.56 5.54
C HIS A 66 15.44 2.02 5.26
N GLY A 67 15.01 2.98 6.08
CA GLY A 67 15.41 4.39 5.94
C GLY A 67 14.87 5.10 4.69
N LYS A 68 13.75 4.61 4.13
CA LYS A 68 13.15 5.05 2.86
C LYS A 68 12.09 6.15 2.99
N ILE A 69 11.99 6.77 4.17
CA ILE A 69 10.94 7.76 4.49
C ILE A 69 10.98 8.99 3.57
N LYS A 70 12.17 9.50 3.23
CA LYS A 70 12.26 10.67 2.33
C LYS A 70 11.81 10.35 0.92
N GLU A 71 12.22 9.19 0.41
CA GLU A 71 11.87 8.71 -0.93
C GLU A 71 10.35 8.51 -1.05
N VAL A 72 9.73 7.83 -0.09
CA VAL A 72 8.28 7.58 -0.12
C VAL A 72 7.46 8.86 0.03
N LEU A 73 7.93 9.85 0.80
CA LEU A 73 7.24 11.14 0.90
C LEU A 73 7.33 11.96 -0.40
N ALA A 74 8.44 11.87 -1.12
CA ALA A 74 8.56 12.46 -2.45
C ALA A 74 7.57 11.80 -3.42
N LEU A 75 7.51 10.47 -3.41
CA LEU A 75 6.58 9.69 -4.23
C LEU A 75 5.11 10.03 -3.95
N ILE A 76 4.71 10.11 -2.68
CA ILE A 76 3.35 10.53 -2.29
C ILE A 76 3.04 11.94 -2.82
N LYS A 77 4.01 12.85 -2.78
CA LYS A 77 3.82 14.21 -3.29
C LYS A 77 3.61 14.23 -4.81
N GLU A 78 4.32 13.38 -5.55
CA GLU A 78 4.13 13.19 -7.00
C GLU A 78 2.73 12.64 -7.28
N TYR A 79 2.30 11.58 -6.59
CA TYR A 79 0.94 11.04 -6.73
C TYR A 79 -0.15 12.03 -6.32
N GLY A 80 0.12 12.93 -5.37
CA GLY A 80 -0.80 13.99 -4.98
C GLY A 80 -1.19 14.93 -6.13
N GLN A 81 -0.40 14.99 -7.21
CA GLN A 81 -0.74 15.78 -8.40
C GLN A 81 -1.84 15.15 -9.27
N MET A 82 -2.12 13.85 -9.08
CA MET A 82 -3.06 13.09 -9.92
C MET A 82 -4.51 13.20 -9.46
N ASN A 83 -4.77 13.91 -8.35
CA ASN A 83 -6.11 14.06 -7.73
C ASN A 83 -6.80 12.71 -7.43
N LYS A 84 -6.00 11.68 -7.09
CA LYS A 84 -6.46 10.35 -6.70
C LYS A 84 -6.08 10.06 -5.25
N PRO A 85 -6.89 9.28 -4.52
CA PRO A 85 -6.53 8.88 -3.17
C PRO A 85 -5.26 8.03 -3.19
N VAL A 86 -4.33 8.33 -2.28
CA VAL A 86 -3.16 7.51 -2.00
C VAL A 86 -3.43 6.72 -0.73
N TYR A 87 -3.50 5.38 -0.83
CA TYR A 87 -3.69 4.52 0.33
C TYR A 87 -2.37 3.90 0.80
N THR A 88 -2.21 3.84 2.11
CA THR A 88 -0.99 3.36 2.77
C THR A 88 -1.35 2.50 3.98
N TRP A 89 -0.45 1.61 4.39
CA TRP A 89 -0.68 0.69 5.51
C TRP A 89 0.42 0.81 6.55
N ALA A 90 0.05 0.66 7.82
CA ALA A 90 0.98 0.35 8.89
C ALA A 90 0.46 -0.87 9.66
N GLY A 91 1.33 -1.85 9.87
CA GLY A 91 0.99 -3.12 10.49
C GLY A 91 1.45 -3.20 11.94
N GLY A 92 0.67 -3.92 12.77
CA GLY A 92 1.00 -4.19 14.18
C GLY A 92 0.86 -2.97 15.11
N ASP A 93 1.34 -3.11 16.34
CA ASP A 93 1.41 -2.04 17.34
C ASP A 93 2.65 -1.14 17.07
N TYR A 94 2.71 -0.61 15.85
CA TYR A 94 3.88 0.08 15.36
C TYR A 94 3.98 1.47 15.98
N ARG A 95 5.03 1.68 16.78
CA ARG A 95 5.25 2.90 17.58
C ARG A 95 5.77 4.11 16.79
N TYR A 96 6.10 3.92 15.51
CA TYR A 96 6.65 5.01 14.70
C TYR A 96 5.58 6.03 14.35
N LYS A 97 5.93 7.31 14.51
CA LYS A 97 5.09 8.43 14.07
C LYS A 97 5.10 8.47 12.54
N VAL A 98 4.13 7.81 11.92
CA VAL A 98 3.87 7.93 10.48
C VAL A 98 3.79 9.43 10.15
N PRO A 99 4.57 9.92 9.16
CA PRO A 99 4.58 11.35 8.84
C PRO A 99 3.19 11.83 8.43
N LYS A 100 2.90 13.12 8.63
CA LYS A 100 1.70 13.71 8.05
C LYS A 100 1.91 13.90 6.54
N GLY A 101 0.90 13.61 5.74
CA GLY A 101 0.92 13.83 4.30
C GLY A 101 -0.46 13.68 3.68
N ASN A 102 -0.54 13.90 2.36
CA ASN A 102 -1.77 13.74 1.60
C ASN A 102 -1.99 12.27 1.21
N PHE A 103 -2.33 11.45 2.20
CA PHE A 103 -2.62 10.04 2.01
C PHE A 103 -3.55 9.53 3.11
N ILE A 104 -4.21 8.41 2.83
CA ILE A 104 -5.08 7.71 3.77
C ILE A 104 -4.29 6.55 4.37
N LEU A 105 -4.19 6.53 5.70
CA LEU A 105 -3.46 5.51 6.45
C LEU A 105 -4.43 4.48 7.02
N PHE A 106 -4.34 3.24 6.54
CA PHE A 106 -4.97 2.09 7.15
C PHE A 106 -4.06 1.50 8.23
N ARG A 107 -4.63 1.30 9.41
CA ARG A 107 -3.95 0.70 10.55
C ARG A 107 -4.85 -0.36 11.15
N HIS A 108 -4.28 -1.53 11.42
CA HIS A 108 -4.93 -2.50 12.27
C HIS A 108 -4.88 -1.99 13.71
N CYS A 109 -6.01 -1.55 14.25
CA CYS A 109 -6.16 -1.24 15.66
C CYS A 109 -6.94 -2.37 16.32
N GLY A 110 -6.23 -3.27 17.00
CA GLY A 110 -6.84 -4.37 17.76
C GLY A 110 -7.34 -3.97 19.15
N TYR A 111 -7.29 -2.68 19.52
CA TYR A 111 -7.74 -2.24 20.83
C TYR A 111 -9.26 -2.07 20.85
N GLN A 112 -9.96 -3.12 21.28
CA GLN A 112 -11.25 -2.96 21.94
C GLN A 112 -10.98 -2.75 23.43
N SER A 113 -11.23 -1.54 23.92
CA SER A 113 -11.48 -1.37 25.36
C SER A 113 -12.72 -2.20 25.69
N LEU A 114 -12.60 -3.10 26.66
CA LEU A 114 -13.75 -3.53 27.46
C LEU A 114 -14.22 -2.38 28.33
#